data_AF-A0A0D6MPB8-F1
#
_entry.id   AF-A0A0D6MPB8-F1
#
_cell.length_a   1.000
_cell.length_b   1.000
_cell.length_c   1.000
_cell.angle_alpha   90.00
_cell.angle_beta   90.00
_cell.angle_gamma   90.00
#
_symmetry.space_group_name_H-M   'P 1'
#
loop_
_entity.id
_entity.type
_entity.pdbx_description
1 polymer ?
#
loop_
_entity_poly.entity_id
_entity_poly.type
_entity_poly.pdbx_seq_one_letter_code
_entity_poly.pdbx_strand_id
1 'polypeptide(L)'
;MRKSNGHMLRSHPMRPLLLLAAVLCLSACAQMGRLPGMTDSQCVRWEMAHGSNISGRLPFDGAASRCEQFTEGTGLTESGARQIPLDLRDDPVLQAMAEDPSVNDAGYAFVPRNSTLPPAGKRWHIMQ
;
A
#
# COMPACT_ATOMS: atom_id res chain seq x y z
N MET A 1 23.11 24.08 68.08
CA MET A 1 22.93 25.09 67.02
C MET A 1 23.02 24.42 65.64
N ARG A 2 21.94 24.43 64.85
CA ARG A 2 21.82 24.25 63.37
C ARG A 2 20.31 24.08 63.07
N LYS A 3 19.58 25.17 62.81
CA LYS A 3 19.29 25.87 61.54
C LYS A 3 18.22 25.15 60.69
N SER A 4 17.02 25.74 60.70
CA SER A 4 15.83 25.34 59.92
C SER A 4 15.87 25.81 58.46
N ASN A 5 15.06 25.09 57.66
CA ASN A 5 14.22 25.51 56.52
C ASN A 5 14.85 26.00 55.22
N GLY A 6 14.36 25.40 54.12
CA GLY A 6 14.45 25.93 52.77
C GLY A 6 14.14 24.90 51.68
N HIS A 7 12.92 24.37 51.60
CA HIS A 7 12.46 23.67 50.40
C HIS A 7 12.09 24.71 49.33
N MET A 8 12.93 24.82 48.30
CA MET A 8 12.69 25.64 47.12
C MET A 8 12.04 24.77 46.03
N LEU A 9 10.81 25.09 45.65
CA LEU A 9 10.08 24.51 44.52
C LEU A 9 9.93 25.58 43.44
N ARG A 10 10.59 25.41 42.29
CA ARG A 10 10.31 25.99 40.95
C ARG A 10 11.56 25.84 40.09
N SER A 11 11.55 25.56 38.79
CA SER A 11 10.51 25.31 37.77
C SER A 11 11.29 24.82 36.55
N HIS A 12 10.96 23.64 36.00
CA HIS A 12 11.63 23.10 34.80
C HIS A 12 10.89 23.57 33.53
N PRO A 13 11.56 24.15 32.52
CA PRO A 13 10.93 24.44 31.23
C PRO A 13 10.78 23.16 30.39
N MET A 14 9.58 22.56 30.42
CA MET A 14 9.15 21.48 29.52
C MET A 14 8.80 22.04 28.12
N ARG A 15 9.79 22.41 27.28
CA ARG A 15 9.52 22.90 25.91
C ARG A 15 10.59 22.60 24.82
N PRO A 16 11.13 21.37 24.69
CA PRO A 16 11.63 20.95 23.37
C PRO A 16 11.06 19.63 22.86
N LEU A 17 10.42 18.81 23.71
CA LEU A 17 9.96 17.47 23.33
C LEU A 17 8.70 17.44 22.45
N LEU A 18 7.87 18.49 22.49
CA LEU A 18 6.62 18.55 21.73
C LEU A 18 6.83 18.74 20.22
N LEU A 19 7.96 19.32 19.79
CA LEU A 19 8.23 19.56 18.37
C LEU A 19 8.77 18.31 17.65
N LEU A 20 9.49 17.43 18.35
CA LEU A 20 10.00 16.18 17.78
C LEU A 20 8.89 15.16 17.48
N ALA A 21 7.82 15.12 18.30
CA ALA A 21 6.69 14.22 18.08
C ALA A 21 5.86 14.60 16.83
N ALA A 22 5.74 15.89 16.52
CA ALA A 22 4.97 16.37 15.37
C ALA A 22 5.65 16.02 14.03
N VAL A 23 6.98 16.02 13.95
CA VAL A 23 7.73 15.70 12.72
C VAL A 23 7.67 14.19 12.41
N LEU A 24 7.63 13.33 13.42
CA LEU A 24 7.53 11.87 13.22
C LEU A 24 6.17 11.45 12.63
N CYS A 25 5.07 12.14 12.97
CA CYS A 25 3.73 11.80 12.46
C CYS A 25 3.50 12.17 10.98
N LEU A 26 4.30 13.08 10.40
CA LEU A 26 4.13 13.51 8.99
C LEU A 26 4.83 12.59 7.98
N SER A 27 5.70 11.68 8.44
CA SER A 27 6.47 10.80 7.55
C SER A 27 5.75 9.50 7.16
N ALA A 28 4.58 9.21 7.73
CA ALA A 28 3.90 7.92 7.56
C ALA A 28 2.90 7.84 6.38
N CYS A 29 2.62 8.93 5.66
CA CYS A 29 1.57 8.97 4.62
C CYS A 29 2.12 8.97 3.18
N ALA A 30 3.29 8.40 2.95
CA ALA A 30 3.96 8.43 1.64
C ALA A 30 3.86 7.12 0.83
N GLN A 31 2.99 6.19 1.24
CA GLN A 31 2.65 5.01 0.46
C GLN A 31 1.26 5.22 -0.14
N MET A 32 1.19 5.99 -1.23
CA MET A 32 0.00 6.03 -2.08
C MET A 32 -0.12 4.68 -2.80
N GLY A 33 -0.50 3.65 -2.04
CA GLY A 33 -1.04 2.42 -2.61
C GLY A 33 -2.41 2.68 -3.22
N ARG A 34 -3.00 1.62 -3.80
CA ARG A 34 -4.29 1.63 -4.50
C ARG A 34 -5.34 2.53 -3.86
N LEU A 35 -5.85 3.48 -4.65
CA LEU A 35 -6.90 4.39 -4.21
C LEU A 35 -8.27 3.72 -4.20
N PRO A 36 -9.15 4.04 -3.25
CA PRO A 36 -10.53 3.56 -3.27
C PRO A 36 -11.23 3.88 -4.59
N GLY A 37 -11.95 2.91 -5.13
CA GLY A 37 -12.70 3.02 -6.37
C GLY A 37 -11.89 2.78 -7.64
N MET A 38 -10.59 2.49 -7.55
CA MET A 38 -9.72 2.22 -8.70
C MET A 38 -9.90 0.79 -9.25
N THR A 39 -9.78 0.58 -10.57
CA THR A 39 -9.66 -0.75 -11.20
C THR A 39 -8.24 -1.30 -11.09
N ASP A 40 -8.04 -2.57 -11.44
CA ASP A 40 -6.72 -3.18 -11.33
C ASP A 40 -5.71 -2.56 -12.29
N SER A 41 -6.12 -2.34 -13.55
CA SER A 41 -5.31 -1.67 -14.57
C SER A 41 -4.96 -0.23 -14.19
N GLN A 42 -5.91 0.51 -13.60
CA GLN A 42 -5.66 1.87 -13.14
C GLN A 42 -4.59 1.91 -12.04
N CYS A 43 -4.56 0.91 -11.15
CA CYS A 43 -3.47 0.79 -10.19
C CYS A 43 -2.14 0.55 -10.88
N VAL A 44 -2.08 -0.46 -11.76
CA VAL A 44 -0.82 -0.84 -12.39
C VAL A 44 -0.28 0.32 -13.21
N ARG A 45 -1.14 1.05 -13.93
CA ARG A 45 -0.76 2.30 -14.61
C ARG A 45 -0.22 3.35 -13.64
N TRP A 46 -0.87 3.55 -12.51
CA TRP A 46 -0.43 4.51 -11.51
C TRP A 46 0.97 4.16 -10.97
N GLU A 47 1.20 2.90 -10.61
CA GLU A 47 2.47 2.41 -10.08
C GLU A 47 3.59 2.44 -11.14
N MET A 48 3.27 2.17 -12.42
CA MET A 48 4.23 2.31 -13.53
C MET A 48 4.55 3.77 -13.88
N ALA A 49 3.64 4.69 -13.59
CA ALA A 49 3.78 6.12 -13.89
C ALA A 49 4.42 6.93 -12.74
N HIS A 50 4.14 6.55 -11.50
CA HIS A 50 4.54 7.29 -10.31
C HIS A 50 5.23 6.40 -9.28
N GLY A 51 4.78 5.16 -9.13
CA GLY A 51 5.23 4.22 -8.11
C GLY A 51 5.02 4.75 -6.70
N SER A 52 5.78 4.21 -5.74
CA SER A 52 5.82 4.77 -4.38
C SER A 52 6.84 5.91 -4.28
N ASN A 53 6.65 6.80 -3.30
CA ASN A 53 7.58 7.91 -3.02
C ASN A 53 9.03 7.46 -2.74
N ILE A 54 9.26 6.17 -2.46
CA ILE A 54 10.57 5.58 -2.21
C ILE A 54 11.14 4.89 -3.46
N SER A 55 10.28 4.32 -4.31
CA SER A 55 10.70 3.44 -5.40
C SER A 55 10.76 4.14 -6.76
N GLY A 56 10.06 5.26 -6.94
CA GLY A 56 9.84 5.86 -8.26
C GLY A 56 9.07 4.91 -9.19
N ARG A 57 9.03 5.22 -10.49
CA ARG A 57 8.32 4.43 -11.51
C ARG A 57 8.71 2.96 -11.45
N LEU A 58 7.70 2.09 -11.39
CA LEU A 58 7.93 0.65 -11.31
C LEU A 58 7.84 -0.03 -12.69
N PRO A 59 8.63 -1.09 -12.91
CA PRO A 59 8.35 -2.06 -13.97
C PRO A 59 7.03 -2.78 -13.69
N PHE A 60 6.53 -3.55 -14.67
CA PHE A 60 5.21 -4.18 -14.60
C PHE A 60 5.07 -5.15 -13.44
N ASP A 61 6.05 -6.02 -13.22
CA ASP A 61 6.13 -6.96 -12.09
C ASP A 61 6.06 -6.22 -10.74
N GLY A 62 6.87 -5.17 -10.57
CA GLY A 62 6.87 -4.35 -9.37
C GLY A 62 5.54 -3.62 -9.15
N ALA A 63 4.93 -3.12 -10.22
CA ALA A 63 3.62 -2.50 -10.18
C ALA A 63 2.51 -3.53 -9.86
N ALA A 64 2.53 -4.68 -10.52
CA ALA A 64 1.58 -5.78 -10.33
C ALA A 64 1.59 -6.26 -8.87
N SER A 65 2.77 -6.43 -8.26
CA SER A 65 2.93 -6.80 -6.86
C SER A 65 2.23 -5.84 -5.89
N ARG A 66 2.43 -4.53 -6.09
CA ARG A 66 1.78 -3.50 -5.25
C ARG A 66 0.27 -3.43 -5.44
N CYS A 67 -0.20 -4.01 -6.53
CA CYS A 67 -1.56 -4.02 -6.96
C CYS A 67 -2.28 -5.35 -6.60
N GLU A 68 -1.63 -6.33 -5.99
CA GLU A 68 -2.27 -7.62 -5.68
C GLU A 68 -3.42 -7.47 -4.68
N GLN A 69 -4.44 -8.32 -4.85
CA GLN A 69 -5.53 -8.48 -3.89
C GLN A 69 -5.46 -9.87 -3.29
N PHE A 70 -5.87 -10.00 -2.03
CA PHE A 70 -6.02 -11.28 -1.37
C PHE A 70 -7.45 -11.43 -0.88
N THR A 71 -8.00 -12.64 -0.93
CA THR A 71 -9.28 -12.95 -0.30
C THR A 71 -9.18 -12.67 1.19
N GLU A 72 -10.21 -12.06 1.78
CA GLU A 72 -10.28 -11.91 3.24
C GLU A 72 -10.20 -13.30 3.90
N GLY A 73 -9.08 -13.57 4.56
CA GLY A 73 -8.97 -14.72 5.45
C GLY A 73 -9.88 -14.51 6.65
N THR A 74 -10.64 -15.52 7.05
CA THR A 74 -11.48 -15.43 8.25
C THR A 74 -10.60 -15.32 9.50
N GLY A 75 -10.32 -14.10 9.95
CA GLY A 75 -9.82 -13.76 11.29
C GLY A 75 -8.34 -14.04 11.56
N LEU A 76 -7.60 -12.98 11.91
CA LEU A 76 -6.34 -12.87 12.70
C LEU A 76 -5.20 -13.90 12.51
N THR A 77 -5.33 -14.83 11.58
CA THR A 77 -4.38 -15.88 11.25
C THR A 77 -4.43 -16.03 9.75
N GLU A 78 -3.32 -15.70 9.10
CA GLU A 78 -3.10 -15.65 7.64
C GLU A 78 -3.33 -17.00 6.91
N SER A 79 -3.78 -18.04 7.62
CA SER A 79 -4.08 -19.36 7.09
C SER A 79 -5.36 -19.37 6.26
N GLY A 80 -5.26 -18.93 4.99
CA GLY A 80 -6.32 -19.11 4.00
C GLY A 80 -6.46 -18.00 2.98
N ALA A 81 -5.74 -16.88 3.13
CA ALA A 81 -5.75 -15.81 2.14
C ALA A 81 -5.18 -16.32 0.81
N ARG A 82 -5.99 -16.26 -0.26
CA ARG A 82 -5.57 -16.60 -1.62
C ARG A 82 -5.46 -15.32 -2.42
N GLN A 83 -4.44 -15.24 -3.27
CA GLN A 83 -4.34 -14.16 -4.23
C GLN A 83 -5.56 -14.16 -5.16
N ILE A 84 -6.14 -12.99 -5.36
CA ILE A 84 -7.15 -12.73 -6.39
C ILE A 84 -6.39 -12.30 -7.65
N PRO A 85 -6.60 -12.97 -8.80
CA PRO A 85 -5.93 -12.61 -10.05
C PRO A 85 -6.23 -11.17 -10.46
N LEU A 86 -5.23 -10.46 -11.00
CA LEU A 86 -5.40 -9.12 -11.55
C LEU A 86 -6.28 -9.15 -12.79
N ASP A 87 -7.29 -8.28 -12.85
CA ASP A 87 -8.12 -8.10 -14.04
C ASP A 87 -7.67 -6.88 -14.85
N LEU A 88 -6.86 -7.14 -15.87
CA LEU A 88 -6.27 -6.12 -16.74
C LEU A 88 -6.99 -6.03 -18.08
N ARG A 89 -8.16 -6.68 -18.23
CA ARG A 89 -8.87 -6.81 -19.51
C ARG A 89 -9.39 -5.48 -20.06
N ASP A 90 -9.52 -4.46 -19.21
CA ASP A 90 -9.89 -3.10 -19.59
C ASP A 90 -8.69 -2.29 -20.16
N ASP A 91 -7.47 -2.81 -20.09
CA ASP A 91 -6.26 -2.23 -20.68
C ASP A 91 -5.49 -3.28 -21.52
N PRO A 92 -5.65 -3.26 -22.86
CA PRO A 92 -5.08 -4.30 -23.72
C PRO A 92 -3.54 -4.32 -23.72
N VAL A 93 -2.88 -3.21 -23.38
CA VAL A 93 -1.42 -3.17 -23.28
C VAL A 93 -0.96 -3.86 -22.00
N LEU A 94 -1.59 -3.56 -20.86
CA LEU A 94 -1.28 -4.25 -19.61
C LEU A 94 -1.65 -5.73 -19.65
N GLN A 95 -2.76 -6.07 -20.30
CA GLN A 95 -3.14 -7.46 -20.56
C GLN A 95 -2.05 -8.21 -21.35
N ALA A 96 -1.49 -7.58 -22.39
CA ALA A 96 -0.40 -8.19 -23.16
C ALA A 96 0.88 -8.37 -22.32
N MET A 97 1.20 -7.41 -21.43
CA MET A 97 2.33 -7.50 -20.52
C MET A 97 2.16 -8.64 -19.50
N ALA A 98 0.95 -8.83 -18.98
CA ALA A 98 0.65 -9.92 -18.04
C ALA A 98 0.77 -11.30 -18.69
N GLU A 99 0.39 -11.41 -19.97
CA GLU A 99 0.45 -12.62 -20.78
C GLU A 99 1.87 -12.95 -21.29
N ASP A 100 2.82 -12.01 -21.22
CA ASP A 100 4.21 -12.18 -21.65
C ASP A 100 5.11 -12.62 -20.47
N PRO A 101 5.63 -13.86 -20.44
CA PRO A 101 6.49 -14.33 -19.35
C PRO A 101 7.82 -13.60 -19.22
N SER A 102 8.27 -12.88 -20.26
CA SER A 102 9.47 -12.05 -20.19
C SER A 102 9.25 -10.72 -19.45
N VAL A 103 7.98 -10.33 -19.26
CA VAL A 103 7.58 -9.09 -18.58
C VAL A 103 6.91 -9.39 -17.23
N ASN A 104 6.11 -10.45 -17.17
CA ASN A 104 5.53 -11.00 -15.94
C ASN A 104 6.40 -12.17 -15.43
N ASP A 105 7.68 -11.91 -15.20
CA ASP A 105 8.66 -12.91 -14.78
C ASP A 105 8.41 -13.47 -13.37
N ALA A 106 7.83 -12.64 -12.50
CA ALA A 106 7.36 -13.01 -11.16
C ALA A 106 6.13 -13.93 -11.17
N GLY A 107 5.49 -14.13 -12.33
CA GLY A 107 4.40 -15.08 -12.50
C GLY A 107 3.09 -14.67 -11.81
N TYR A 108 2.83 -13.36 -11.70
CA TYR A 108 1.62 -12.85 -11.06
C TYR A 108 0.37 -13.38 -11.76
N ALA A 109 -0.59 -13.85 -10.97
CA ALA A 109 -1.85 -14.36 -11.49
C ALA A 109 -2.68 -13.24 -12.12
N PHE A 110 -3.20 -13.48 -13.32
CA PHE A 110 -4.04 -12.54 -14.05
C PHE A 110 -5.25 -13.25 -14.66
N VAL A 111 -6.30 -12.49 -14.95
CA VAL A 111 -7.46 -12.98 -15.69
C VAL A 111 -7.13 -13.03 -17.19
N PRO A 112 -7.19 -14.19 -17.86
CA PRO A 112 -6.94 -14.27 -19.31
C PRO A 112 -7.93 -13.42 -20.11
N ARG A 113 -7.50 -12.82 -21.23
CA ARG A 113 -8.38 -11.92 -22.00
C ARG A 113 -9.67 -12.56 -22.50
N ASN A 114 -9.65 -13.86 -22.73
CA ASN A 114 -10.80 -14.63 -23.21
C ASN A 114 -11.68 -15.21 -22.07
N SER A 115 -11.37 -14.88 -20.82
CA SER A 115 -12.14 -15.32 -19.67
C SER A 115 -13.56 -14.77 -19.71
N THR A 116 -14.54 -15.64 -19.48
CA THR A 116 -15.95 -15.27 -19.30
C THR A 116 -16.29 -14.98 -17.84
N LEU A 117 -15.29 -15.02 -16.94
CA LEU A 117 -15.50 -14.69 -15.55
C LEU A 117 -15.92 -13.21 -15.43
N PRO A 118 -16.80 -12.90 -14.46
CA PRO A 118 -17.07 -11.51 -14.10
C PRO A 118 -15.75 -10.81 -13.71
N PRO A 119 -15.69 -9.48 -13.76
CA PRO A 119 -14.50 -8.74 -13.38
C PRO A 119 -13.90 -9.24 -12.05
N ALA A 120 -12.65 -9.69 -12.09
CA ALA A 120 -11.92 -10.08 -10.88
C ALA A 120 -11.36 -8.82 -10.22
N GLY A 121 -11.22 -8.87 -8.89
CA GLY A 121 -10.87 -7.69 -8.11
C GLY A 121 -12.06 -6.75 -7.97
N LYS A 122 -12.56 -6.57 -6.74
CA LYS A 122 -13.57 -5.53 -6.51
C LYS A 122 -12.88 -4.17 -6.70
N ARG A 123 -13.63 -3.16 -7.15
CA ARG A 123 -13.16 -1.77 -6.99
C ARG A 123 -12.80 -1.58 -5.52
N TRP A 124 -11.67 -0.95 -5.24
CA TRP A 124 -11.16 -0.88 -3.89
C TRP A 124 -12.16 -0.16 -2.99
N HIS A 125 -12.73 -0.89 -2.04
CA HIS A 125 -13.65 -0.31 -1.07
C HIS A 125 -12.84 0.07 0.17
N ILE A 126 -13.18 1.20 0.79
CA ILE A 126 -12.68 1.51 2.12
C ILE A 126 -13.28 0.46 3.06
N MET A 127 -12.43 -0.34 3.71
CA MET A 127 -12.88 -1.10 4.88
C MET A 127 -13.24 -0.05 5.95
N GLN A 128 -14.55 0.12 6.20
CA GLN A 128 -15.05 0.90 7.33
C GLN A 128 -14.99 0.07 8.61
#